data_AF-A0A3B4ATP3-F1
#
_entry.id   AF-A0A3B4ATP3-F1
#
_cell.length_a   1.000
_cell.length_b   1.000
_cell.length_c   1.000
_cell.angle_alpha   90.00
_cell.angle_beta   90.00
_cell.angle_gamma   90.00
#
_symmetry.space_group_name_H-M   'P 1'
#
loop_
_entity.id
_entity.type
_entity.pdbx_description
1 polymer ?
#
loop_
_entity_poly.entity_id
_entity_poly.type
_entity_poly.pdbx_seq_one_letter_code
_entity_poly.pdbx_strand_id
1 'polypeptide(L)'
;MNGNRVHTVGNTTLYYHPNVLTDPFFVVETLCIIWFSFELIVRFFACPSKAAFFKNMMNSIDIVAIIPYFITLGTELADDQENRESKGGGEQATSLAILRVIRLVRVFRIFKLSRHSKGLQILGQTLKASMRELGLLIFFLFIGVILFSSAVYFAEAEEKDSFFTSIPDAFWWAVVSMTTVGYGDMYPVTIGGKIVGSLCAIAGVLTIALPVPVIVSNFNYFYHRETEGEEQAQFLNVSQQNLASETNSSRRSSSVVSKSEYMEIDEDMNNSIDNFREANLRTANCMAPSQNCVSKGKLLTDV
;
A
#
# COMPACT_ATOMS: atom_id res chain seq x y z
N MET A 1 24.34 0.23 19.39
CA MET A 1 25.72 0.34 19.87
C MET A 1 25.71 1.34 21.01
N ASN A 2 25.55 0.86 22.25
CA ASN A 2 25.67 1.72 23.42
C ASN A 2 27.15 2.04 23.59
N GLY A 3 27.56 3.15 22.98
CA GLY A 3 28.89 3.71 23.15
C GLY A 3 29.03 4.31 24.54
N ASN A 4 29.18 3.46 25.55
CA ASN A 4 29.66 3.89 26.85
C ASN A 4 31.08 4.42 26.63
N ARG A 5 31.21 5.75 26.53
CA ARG A 5 32.51 6.41 26.47
C ARG A 5 33.13 6.31 27.86
N VAL A 6 34.00 5.32 28.02
CA VAL A 6 34.81 5.14 29.22
C VAL A 6 35.90 6.22 29.21
N HIS A 7 35.79 7.20 30.10
CA HIS A 7 36.87 8.15 30.37
C HIS A 7 37.55 7.75 31.68
N THR A 8 38.81 7.36 31.58
CA THR A 8 39.65 7.04 32.75
C THR A 8 40.39 8.30 33.18
N VAL A 9 40.11 8.82 34.38
CA VAL A 9 40.87 9.92 34.99
C VAL A 9 41.47 9.41 36.29
N GLY A 10 42.79 9.16 36.30
CA GLY A 10 43.49 8.53 37.41
C GLY A 10 43.07 7.05 37.63
N ASN A 11 42.95 6.61 38.88
CA ASN A 11 42.50 5.26 39.24
C ASN A 11 40.97 5.07 39.24
N THR A 12 40.21 6.06 38.78
CA THR A 12 38.73 6.03 38.80
C THR A 12 38.18 5.93 37.39
N THR A 13 37.39 4.88 37.14
CA THR A 13 36.65 4.70 35.90
C THR A 13 35.30 5.41 36.03
N LEU A 14 35.14 6.54 35.34
CA LEU A 14 33.86 7.26 35.31
C LEU A 14 33.00 6.69 34.18
N TYR A 15 31.93 5.99 34.57
CA TYR A 15 30.88 5.57 33.65
C TYR A 15 30.00 6.78 33.35
N TYR A 16 30.28 7.46 32.22
CA TYR A 16 29.37 8.47 31.72
C TYR A 16 28.15 7.74 31.13
N HIS A 17 27.04 7.74 31.86
CA HIS A 17 25.75 7.43 31.27
C HIS A 17 25.36 8.65 30.43
N PRO A 18 25.41 8.59 29.08
CA PRO A 18 24.84 9.68 28.30
C PRO A 18 23.37 9.78 28.71
N ASN A 19 22.96 10.95 29.23
CA ASN A 19 21.56 11.19 29.53
C ASN A 19 20.79 10.97 28.23
N VAL A 20 19.89 9.99 28.18
CA VAL A 20 19.05 9.69 27.00
C VAL A 20 18.30 10.96 26.55
N LEU A 21 17.95 11.81 27.52
CA LEU A 21 17.35 13.13 27.36
C LEU A 21 18.23 14.18 26.65
N THR A 22 19.53 13.93 26.46
CA THR A 22 20.45 14.84 25.75
C THR A 22 20.77 14.42 24.33
N ASP A 23 20.30 13.25 23.87
CA ASP A 23 20.42 12.87 22.47
C ASP A 23 19.47 13.74 21.61
N PRO A 24 20.01 14.60 20.72
CA PRO A 24 19.17 15.46 19.88
C PRO A 24 18.14 14.68 19.06
N PHE A 25 18.47 13.47 18.62
CA PHE A 25 17.55 12.65 17.84
C PHE A 25 16.38 12.13 18.68
N PHE A 26 16.65 11.72 19.91
CA PHE A 26 15.62 11.30 20.87
C PHE A 26 14.70 12.47 21.25
N VAL A 27 15.26 13.67 21.47
CA VAL A 27 14.47 14.87 21.78
C VAL A 27 13.54 15.23 20.63
N VAL A 28 14.07 15.28 19.39
CA VAL A 28 13.25 15.58 18.20
C VAL A 28 12.16 14.53 18.01
N GLU A 29 12.50 13.24 18.13
CA GLU A 29 11.52 12.16 18.02
C GLU A 29 10.42 12.28 19.08
N THR A 30 10.80 12.52 20.33
CA THR A 30 9.86 12.70 21.45
C THR A 30 8.91 13.87 21.17
N LEU A 31 9.43 15.03 20.74
CA LEU A 31 8.60 16.19 20.40
C LEU A 31 7.64 15.91 19.23
N CYS A 32 8.10 15.24 18.18
CA CYS A 32 7.24 14.84 17.06
C CYS A 32 6.12 13.90 17.51
N ILE A 33 6.42 12.92 18.36
CA ILE A 33 5.44 11.95 18.84
C ILE A 33 4.45 12.59 19.81
N ILE A 34 4.88 13.54 20.66
CA ILE A 34 3.98 14.33 21.49
C ILE A 34 2.98 15.08 20.61
N TRP A 35 3.46 15.76 19.56
CA TRP A 35 2.58 16.48 18.62
C TRP A 35 1.61 15.53 17.91
N PHE A 36 2.09 14.39 17.41
CA PHE A 36 1.25 13.41 16.72
C PHE A 36 0.21 12.77 17.63
N SER A 37 0.59 12.47 18.87
CA SER A 37 -0.32 11.93 19.89
C SER A 37 -1.37 12.96 20.26
N PHE A 38 -0.97 14.23 20.45
CA PHE A 38 -1.91 15.33 20.71
C PHE A 38 -2.95 15.46 19.59
N GLU A 39 -2.49 15.49 18.33
CA GLU A 39 -3.35 15.60 17.15
C GLU A 39 -4.33 14.42 17.04
N LEU A 40 -3.87 13.18 17.31
CA LEU A 40 -4.70 11.99 17.33
C LEU A 40 -5.74 12.04 18.46
N ILE A 41 -5.34 12.42 19.66
CA ILE A 41 -6.19 12.51 20.85
C ILE A 41 -7.29 13.54 20.64
N VAL A 42 -6.95 14.75 20.18
CA VAL A 42 -7.94 15.80 19.91
C VAL A 42 -8.97 15.33 18.88
N ARG A 43 -8.53 14.69 17.79
CA ARG A 43 -9.45 14.14 16.79
C ARG A 43 -10.30 12.99 17.32
N PHE A 44 -9.73 12.13 18.15
CA PHE A 44 -10.48 11.04 18.78
C PHE A 44 -11.58 11.58 19.70
N PHE A 45 -11.31 12.63 20.49
CA PHE A 45 -12.35 13.22 21.35
C PHE A 45 -13.38 14.02 20.57
N ALA A 46 -12.96 14.77 19.55
CA ALA A 46 -13.86 15.57 18.70
C ALA A 46 -14.74 14.74 17.75
N CYS A 47 -14.41 13.46 17.48
CA CYS A 47 -15.18 12.67 16.54
C CYS A 47 -16.56 12.23 17.10
N PRO A 48 -17.65 12.27 16.29
CA PRO A 48 -18.99 11.87 16.73
C PRO A 48 -19.11 10.39 17.11
N SER A 49 -18.39 9.50 16.42
CA SER A 49 -18.43 8.05 16.64
C SER A 49 -17.03 7.46 16.80
N LYS A 50 -16.75 6.87 17.97
CA LYS A 50 -15.45 6.29 18.30
C LYS A 50 -15.16 5.00 17.52
N ALA A 51 -16.18 4.21 17.21
CA ALA A 51 -16.01 2.98 16.43
C ALA A 51 -15.70 3.27 14.95
N ALA A 52 -16.35 4.29 14.37
CA ALA A 52 -16.06 4.73 13.01
C ALA A 52 -14.65 5.33 12.90
N PHE A 53 -14.15 5.94 13.97
CA PHE A 53 -12.81 6.52 14.02
C PHE A 53 -11.72 5.50 13.71
N PHE A 54 -11.75 4.31 14.34
CA PHE A 54 -10.77 3.25 14.11
C PHE A 54 -10.95 2.50 12.78
N LYS A 55 -12.13 2.57 12.16
CA LYS A 55 -12.38 2.02 10.82
C LYS A 55 -11.88 2.94 9.70
N ASN A 56 -11.60 4.21 10.00
CA ASN A 56 -11.10 5.16 9.02
C ASN A 56 -9.60 4.94 8.75
N MET A 57 -9.25 4.59 7.51
CA MET A 57 -7.89 4.33 7.05
C MET A 57 -6.88 5.41 7.47
N MET A 58 -7.26 6.69 7.37
CA MET A 58 -6.34 7.80 7.70
C MET A 58 -6.02 7.86 9.20
N ASN A 59 -6.98 7.53 10.05
CA ASN A 59 -6.76 7.49 11.49
C ASN A 59 -5.95 6.26 11.91
N SER A 60 -6.12 5.13 11.21
CA SER A 60 -5.28 3.94 11.41
C SER A 60 -3.81 4.22 11.10
N ILE A 61 -3.52 5.00 10.04
CA ILE A 61 -2.15 5.46 9.72
C ILE A 61 -1.58 6.32 10.86
N ASP A 62 -2.37 7.25 11.40
CA ASP A 62 -1.95 8.11 12.52
C ASP A 62 -1.59 7.27 13.77
N ILE A 63 -2.31 6.17 14.04
CA ILE A 63 -2.03 5.24 15.14
C ILE A 63 -0.71 4.48 14.87
N VAL A 64 -0.55 3.89 13.68
CA VAL A 64 0.68 3.16 13.30
C VAL A 64 1.91 4.05 13.37
N ALA A 65 1.77 5.35 13.09
CA ALA A 65 2.86 6.32 13.15
C ALA A 65 3.41 6.56 14.57
N ILE A 66 2.60 6.39 15.63
CA ILE A 66 3.03 6.63 17.02
C ILE A 66 3.40 5.35 17.79
N ILE A 67 2.86 4.19 17.39
CA ILE A 67 3.07 2.90 18.07
C ILE A 67 4.57 2.58 18.32
N PRO A 68 5.48 2.75 17.35
CA PRO A 68 6.88 2.36 17.55
C PRO A 68 7.57 3.05 18.73
N TYR A 69 7.22 4.32 19.01
CA TYR A 69 7.79 5.07 20.13
C TYR A 69 7.33 4.49 21.47
N PHE A 70 6.03 4.22 21.61
CA PHE A 70 5.48 3.65 22.85
C PHE A 70 5.98 2.23 23.11
N ILE A 71 6.16 1.40 22.08
CA ILE A 71 6.76 0.06 22.26
C ILE A 71 8.22 0.19 22.70
N THR A 72 8.99 1.09 22.10
CA THR A 72 10.39 1.31 22.49
C THR A 72 10.50 1.79 23.93
N LEU A 73 9.68 2.78 24.32
CA LEU A 73 9.66 3.31 25.67
C LEU A 73 9.23 2.25 26.69
N GLY A 74 8.20 1.45 26.37
CA GLY A 74 7.71 0.39 27.26
C GLY A 74 8.72 -0.74 27.48
N THR A 75 9.48 -1.10 26.45
CA THR A 75 10.55 -2.10 26.56
C THR A 75 11.75 -1.58 27.33
N GLU A 76 12.18 -0.33 27.11
CA GLU A 76 13.26 0.29 27.89
C GLU A 76 12.91 0.43 29.38
N LEU A 77 11.66 0.79 29.70
CA LEU A 77 11.19 0.89 31.10
C LEU A 77 11.07 -0.49 31.79
N ALA A 78 10.69 -1.53 31.04
CA ALA A 78 10.63 -2.90 31.56
C ALA A 78 12.04 -3.46 31.84
N ASP A 79 12.98 -3.21 30.94
CA ASP A 79 14.39 -3.62 31.10
C ASP A 79 15.06 -2.95 32.31
N ASP A 80 14.75 -1.68 32.61
CA ASP A 80 15.26 -0.99 33.81
C ASP A 80 14.73 -1.60 35.13
N GLN A 81 13.56 -2.24 35.08
CA GLN A 81 12.94 -2.90 36.22
C GLN A 81 13.48 -4.33 36.42
N GLU A 82 13.76 -5.05 35.32
CA GLU A 82 14.29 -6.42 35.32
C GLU A 82 15.80 -6.50 35.56
N ASN A 83 16.58 -5.49 35.12
CA ASN A 83 18.02 -5.40 35.40
C ASN A 83 18.37 -5.24 36.90
N ARG A 84 17.37 -5.13 37.79
CA ARG A 84 17.58 -5.21 39.24
C ARG A 84 17.64 -6.64 39.79
N GLU A 85 17.14 -7.67 39.09
CA GLU A 85 17.01 -8.99 39.73
C GLU A 85 17.49 -10.24 38.96
N SER A 86 17.79 -10.26 37.65
CA SER A 86 18.38 -11.49 37.08
C SER A 86 19.24 -11.35 35.81
N LYS A 87 20.45 -11.92 35.90
CA LYS A 87 21.36 -12.17 34.78
C LYS A 87 20.88 -13.39 33.99
N GLY A 88 20.27 -13.17 32.82
CA GLY A 88 19.95 -14.20 31.85
C GLY A 88 20.22 -13.73 30.42
N GLY A 89 21.44 -13.90 29.90
CA GLY A 89 21.90 -13.37 28.61
C GLY A 89 21.28 -13.98 27.34
N GLY A 90 20.17 -14.73 27.45
CA GLY A 90 19.47 -15.37 26.34
C GLY A 90 18.32 -14.53 25.74
N GLU A 91 17.56 -13.81 26.57
CA GLU A 91 16.36 -13.08 26.13
C GLU A 91 16.66 -11.66 25.59
N GLN A 92 17.81 -11.09 25.96
CA GLN A 92 18.23 -9.77 25.46
C GLN A 92 18.48 -9.77 23.93
N ALA A 93 18.93 -10.88 23.35
CA ALA A 93 19.19 -10.96 21.91
C ALA A 93 17.91 -10.90 21.06
N THR A 94 16.83 -11.54 21.53
CA THR A 94 15.51 -11.50 20.89
C THR A 94 14.86 -10.11 21.02
N SER A 95 14.98 -9.48 22.18
CA SER A 95 14.49 -8.11 22.40
C SER A 95 15.22 -7.09 21.50
N LEU A 96 16.54 -7.21 21.33
CA LEU A 96 17.30 -6.35 20.42
C LEU A 96 16.94 -6.53 18.94
N ALA A 97 16.56 -7.74 18.51
CA ALA A 97 16.09 -7.99 17.14
C ALA A 97 14.72 -7.34 16.89
N ILE A 98 13.78 -7.48 17.84
CA ILE A 98 12.45 -6.90 17.77
C ILE A 98 12.51 -5.37 17.73
N LEU A 99 13.38 -4.76 18.54
CA LEU A 99 13.61 -3.31 18.53
C LEU A 99 14.10 -2.78 17.17
N ARG A 100 14.89 -3.57 16.42
CA ARG A 100 15.32 -3.19 15.06
C ARG A 100 14.15 -3.18 14.08
N VAL A 101 13.26 -4.17 14.15
CA VAL A 101 12.06 -4.22 13.32
C VAL A 101 11.13 -3.06 13.64
N ILE A 102 10.93 -2.74 14.92
CA ILE A 102 10.12 -1.59 15.35
C ILE A 102 10.66 -0.26 14.81
N ARG A 103 11.99 -0.10 14.72
CA ARG A 103 12.59 1.08 14.08
C ARG A 103 12.25 1.19 12.60
N LEU A 104 12.14 0.07 11.87
CA LEU A 104 11.68 0.08 10.48
C LEU A 104 10.23 0.55 10.37
N VAL A 105 9.36 0.16 11.31
CA VAL A 105 7.95 0.59 11.33
C VAL A 105 7.83 2.12 11.46
N ARG A 106 8.81 2.81 12.06
CA ARG A 106 8.80 4.29 12.13
C ARG A 106 8.77 4.95 10.75
N VAL A 107 9.24 4.28 9.68
CA VAL A 107 9.16 4.83 8.31
C VAL A 107 7.71 5.09 7.91
N PHE A 108 6.74 4.31 8.42
CA PHE A 108 5.32 4.48 8.07
C PHE A 108 4.75 5.82 8.53
N ARG A 109 5.39 6.55 9.46
CA ARG A 109 4.98 7.90 9.85
C ARG A 109 4.95 8.87 8.66
N ILE A 110 5.74 8.60 7.60
CA ILE A 110 5.70 9.38 6.36
C ILE A 110 4.31 9.35 5.71
N PHE A 111 3.56 8.25 5.88
CA PHE A 111 2.21 8.12 5.33
C PHE A 111 1.20 9.03 6.03
N LYS A 112 1.52 9.64 7.18
CA LYS A 112 0.70 10.72 7.75
C LYS A 112 0.54 11.89 6.79
N LEU A 113 1.52 12.11 5.90
CA LEU A 113 1.43 13.10 4.83
C LEU A 113 0.29 12.82 3.85
N SER A 114 -0.22 11.58 3.76
CA SER A 114 -1.38 11.25 2.92
C SER A 114 -2.62 12.07 3.28
N ARG A 115 -2.82 12.46 4.55
CA ARG A 115 -3.93 13.32 4.95
C ARG A 115 -3.87 14.71 4.29
N HIS A 116 -2.65 15.17 4.00
CA HIS A 116 -2.38 16.49 3.43
C HIS A 116 -2.01 16.46 1.95
N SER A 117 -1.86 15.27 1.37
CA SER A 117 -1.53 15.08 -0.04
C SER A 117 -2.69 14.43 -0.77
N LYS A 118 -3.42 15.24 -1.54
CA LYS A 118 -4.50 14.78 -2.44
C LYS A 118 -4.02 13.69 -3.39
N GLY A 119 -2.82 13.84 -3.96
CA GLY A 119 -2.22 12.84 -4.85
C GLY A 119 -2.05 11.47 -4.18
N LEU A 120 -1.64 11.43 -2.92
CA LEU A 120 -1.48 10.16 -2.18
C LEU A 120 -2.84 9.55 -1.79
N GLN A 121 -3.87 10.37 -1.58
CA GLN A 121 -5.25 9.90 -1.37
C GLN A 121 -5.83 9.28 -2.65
N ILE A 122 -5.65 9.96 -3.79
CA ILE A 122 -6.04 9.47 -5.11
C ILE A 122 -5.34 8.15 -5.40
N LEU A 123 -4.01 8.08 -5.20
CA LEU A 123 -3.26 6.84 -5.35
C LEU A 123 -3.83 5.70 -4.49
N GLY A 124 -4.15 5.98 -3.22
CA GLY A 124 -4.76 5.00 -2.33
C GLY A 124 -6.14 4.52 -2.83
N GLN A 125 -6.97 5.42 -3.33
CA GLN A 125 -8.27 5.08 -3.93
C GLN A 125 -8.10 4.24 -5.21
N THR A 126 -7.18 4.63 -6.08
CA THR A 126 -6.84 3.89 -7.30
C THR A 126 -6.38 2.47 -6.98
N LEU A 127 -5.47 2.31 -6.01
CA LEU A 127 -4.99 0.99 -5.60
C LEU A 127 -6.13 0.15 -5.03
N LYS A 128 -6.99 0.72 -4.18
CA LYS A 128 -8.17 0.03 -3.65
C LYS A 128 -9.12 -0.44 -4.76
N ALA A 129 -9.38 0.41 -5.75
CA ALA A 129 -10.22 0.07 -6.90
C ALA A 129 -9.56 -0.96 -7.83
N SER A 130 -8.23 -0.97 -7.89
CA SER A 130 -7.44 -1.84 -8.78
C SER A 130 -6.92 -3.10 -8.09
N MET A 131 -7.39 -3.43 -6.88
CA MET A 131 -6.91 -4.59 -6.11
C MET A 131 -7.03 -5.91 -6.88
N ARG A 132 -8.08 -6.07 -7.70
CA ARG A 132 -8.25 -7.26 -8.56
C ARG A 132 -7.12 -7.35 -9.59
N GLU A 133 -6.85 -6.26 -10.29
CA GLU A 133 -5.83 -6.21 -11.35
C GLU A 133 -4.41 -6.35 -10.76
N LEU A 134 -4.16 -5.72 -9.60
CA LEU A 134 -2.92 -5.90 -8.86
C LEU A 134 -2.75 -7.35 -8.38
N GLY A 135 -3.84 -8.00 -7.93
CA GLY A 135 -3.85 -9.41 -7.57
C GLY A 135 -3.52 -10.31 -8.75
N LEU A 136 -4.08 -10.04 -9.94
CA LEU A 136 -3.77 -10.77 -11.17
C LEU A 136 -2.31 -10.56 -11.61
N LEU A 137 -1.78 -9.35 -11.51
CA LEU A 137 -0.36 -9.06 -11.79
C LEU A 137 0.56 -9.90 -10.89
N ILE A 138 0.34 -9.87 -9.58
CA ILE A 138 1.13 -10.63 -8.61
C ILE A 138 0.99 -12.13 -8.87
N PHE A 139 -0.21 -12.61 -9.20
CA PHE A 139 -0.47 -14.01 -9.51
C PHE A 139 0.31 -14.48 -10.75
N PHE A 140 0.24 -13.75 -11.86
CA PHE A 140 0.99 -14.11 -13.07
C PHE A 140 2.50 -14.01 -12.88
N LEU A 141 2.97 -12.99 -12.15
CA LEU A 141 4.39 -12.86 -11.82
C LEU A 141 4.85 -14.04 -10.96
N PHE A 142 4.07 -14.46 -9.95
CA PHE A 142 4.39 -15.61 -9.11
C PHE A 142 4.47 -16.92 -9.90
N ILE A 143 3.49 -17.19 -10.77
CA ILE A 143 3.50 -18.36 -11.65
C ILE A 143 4.71 -18.32 -12.61
N GLY A 144 4.99 -17.15 -13.20
CA GLY A 144 6.14 -16.96 -14.08
C GLY A 144 7.46 -17.21 -13.37
N VAL A 145 7.63 -16.68 -12.15
CA VAL A 145 8.83 -16.90 -11.32
C VAL A 145 9.04 -18.38 -11.09
N ILE A 146 8.02 -19.13 -10.65
CA ILE A 146 8.15 -20.58 -10.41
C ILE A 146 8.52 -21.33 -11.70
N LEU A 147 7.83 -21.02 -12.81
CA LEU A 147 8.02 -21.70 -14.08
C LEU A 147 9.41 -21.46 -14.65
N PHE A 148 9.82 -20.20 -14.81
CA PHE A 148 11.10 -19.85 -15.42
C PHE A 148 12.29 -20.19 -14.54
N SER A 149 12.14 -20.11 -13.21
CA SER A 149 13.19 -20.54 -12.28
C SER A 149 13.43 -22.05 -12.34
N SER A 150 12.35 -22.84 -12.44
CA SER A 150 12.47 -24.29 -12.62
C SER A 150 13.10 -24.63 -13.97
N ALA A 151 12.65 -23.98 -15.04
CA ALA A 151 13.16 -24.22 -16.39
C ALA A 151 14.65 -23.86 -16.54
N VAL A 152 15.08 -22.71 -16.00
CA VAL A 152 16.49 -22.29 -16.10
C VAL A 152 17.38 -23.18 -15.23
N TYR A 153 16.91 -23.57 -14.04
CA TYR A 153 17.63 -24.47 -13.16
C TYR A 153 17.94 -25.80 -13.86
N PHE A 154 16.93 -26.43 -14.47
CA PHE A 154 17.15 -27.68 -15.20
C PHE A 154 17.97 -27.49 -16.48
N ALA A 155 17.87 -26.34 -17.15
CA ALA A 155 18.67 -26.04 -18.33
C ALA A 155 20.16 -25.82 -18.00
N GLU A 156 20.48 -25.38 -16.77
CA GLU A 156 21.84 -25.08 -16.30
C GLU A 156 22.38 -26.15 -15.32
N ALA A 157 21.63 -27.23 -15.05
CA ALA A 157 21.95 -28.21 -14.01
C ALA A 157 23.24 -29.01 -14.29
N GLU A 158 23.65 -29.15 -15.55
CA GLU A 158 24.85 -29.89 -15.95
C GLU A 158 26.10 -29.00 -16.02
N GLU A 159 25.94 -27.67 -15.87
CA GLU A 159 27.04 -26.71 -15.96
C GLU A 159 27.70 -26.51 -14.59
N LYS A 160 29.02 -26.68 -14.52
CA LYS A 160 29.76 -26.66 -13.24
C LYS A 160 29.88 -25.26 -12.64
N ASP A 161 29.94 -24.24 -13.50
CA ASP A 161 30.04 -22.83 -13.11
C ASP A 161 28.66 -22.14 -13.12
N SER A 162 27.58 -22.91 -12.96
CA SER A 162 26.23 -22.38 -12.92
C SER A 162 25.97 -21.56 -11.66
N PHE A 163 25.36 -20.38 -11.84
CA PHE A 163 24.85 -19.56 -10.74
C PHE A 163 23.57 -20.12 -10.12
N PHE A 164 22.91 -21.09 -10.78
CA PHE A 164 21.59 -21.61 -10.39
C PHE A 164 21.74 -22.85 -9.48
N THR A 165 22.10 -22.63 -8.21
CA THR A 165 22.32 -23.69 -7.22
C THR A 165 21.05 -24.42 -6.79
N SER A 166 19.92 -23.71 -6.77
CA SER A 166 18.62 -24.29 -6.45
C SER A 166 17.48 -23.53 -7.14
N ILE A 167 16.30 -24.14 -7.23
CA ILE A 167 15.11 -23.48 -7.80
C ILE A 167 14.73 -22.21 -6.99
N PRO A 168 14.74 -22.21 -5.64
CA PRO A 168 14.52 -20.98 -4.88
C PRO A 168 15.57 -19.90 -5.12
N ASP A 169 16.85 -20.26 -5.32
CA ASP A 169 17.89 -19.26 -5.65
C ASP A 169 17.61 -18.65 -7.03
N ALA A 170 17.13 -19.45 -7.98
CA ALA A 170 16.70 -18.98 -9.30
C ALA A 170 15.49 -18.03 -9.26
N PHE A 171 14.70 -17.99 -8.17
CA PHE A 171 13.59 -17.03 -8.02
C PHE A 171 14.10 -15.58 -8.08
N TRP A 172 15.26 -15.30 -7.50
CA TRP A 172 15.87 -13.97 -7.56
C TRP A 172 16.12 -13.55 -9.00
N TRP A 173 16.77 -14.41 -9.78
CA TRP A 173 17.03 -14.17 -11.21
C TRP A 173 15.73 -14.00 -12.01
N ALA A 174 14.73 -14.85 -11.78
CA ALA A 174 13.47 -14.78 -12.52
C ALA A 174 12.70 -13.49 -12.21
N VAL A 175 12.62 -13.07 -10.94
CA VAL A 175 12.00 -11.79 -10.54
C VAL A 175 12.72 -10.63 -11.25
N VAL A 176 14.05 -10.55 -11.11
CA VAL A 176 14.87 -9.46 -11.68
C VAL A 176 14.77 -9.41 -13.21
N SER A 177 14.68 -10.56 -13.88
CA SER A 177 14.57 -10.65 -15.34
C SER A 177 13.16 -10.32 -15.82
N MET A 178 12.12 -10.84 -15.16
CA MET A 178 10.73 -10.58 -15.52
C MET A 178 10.34 -9.11 -15.30
N THR A 179 10.91 -8.45 -14.29
CA THR A 179 10.72 -7.01 -14.04
C THR A 179 11.67 -6.13 -14.83
N THR A 180 12.41 -6.70 -15.79
CA THR A 180 13.36 -6.00 -16.66
C THR A 180 14.44 -5.19 -15.92
N VAL A 181 14.78 -5.58 -14.68
CA VAL A 181 15.81 -4.90 -13.88
C VAL A 181 17.20 -5.33 -14.34
N GLY A 182 17.42 -6.65 -14.47
CA GLY A 182 18.61 -7.22 -15.09
C GLY A 182 19.94 -6.80 -14.45
N TYR A 183 20.12 -7.04 -13.14
CA TYR A 183 21.37 -6.70 -12.44
C TYR A 183 22.62 -7.37 -13.04
N GLY A 184 22.47 -8.57 -13.62
CA GLY A 184 23.56 -9.31 -14.27
C GLY A 184 24.47 -10.08 -13.29
N ASP A 185 24.08 -10.18 -12.02
CA ASP A 185 24.72 -10.98 -10.99
C ASP A 185 24.47 -12.49 -11.14
N MET A 186 23.33 -12.85 -11.74
CA MET A 186 23.01 -14.22 -12.17
C MET A 186 22.54 -14.21 -13.62
N TYR A 187 23.02 -15.14 -14.43
CA TYR A 187 22.61 -15.28 -15.83
C TYR A 187 22.89 -16.70 -16.36
N PRO A 188 22.05 -17.22 -17.28
CA PRO A 188 22.29 -18.51 -17.90
C PRO A 188 23.45 -18.46 -18.90
N VAL A 189 24.32 -19.46 -18.85
CA VAL A 189 25.47 -19.59 -19.76
C VAL A 189 25.21 -20.59 -20.87
N THR A 190 24.40 -21.63 -20.61
CA THR A 190 24.06 -22.66 -21.61
C THR A 190 23.14 -22.10 -22.68
N ILE A 191 23.11 -22.77 -23.84
CA ILE A 191 22.21 -22.40 -24.93
C ILE A 191 20.74 -22.57 -24.51
N GLY A 192 20.43 -23.66 -23.80
CA GLY A 192 19.08 -23.92 -23.28
C GLY A 192 18.63 -22.86 -22.28
N GLY A 193 19.50 -22.52 -21.31
CA GLY A 193 19.22 -21.48 -20.33
C GLY A 193 19.05 -20.11 -20.97
N LYS A 194 19.82 -19.76 -22.01
CA LYS A 194 19.65 -18.50 -22.76
C LYS A 194 18.32 -18.43 -23.52
N ILE A 195 17.84 -19.54 -24.08
CA ILE A 195 16.51 -19.59 -24.70
C ILE A 195 15.44 -19.38 -23.62
N VAL A 196 15.54 -20.07 -22.48
CA VAL A 196 14.64 -19.88 -21.33
C VAL A 196 14.66 -18.43 -20.83
N GLY A 197 15.84 -17.84 -20.69
CA GLY A 197 16.02 -16.43 -20.29
C GLY A 197 15.40 -15.45 -21.28
N SER A 198 15.52 -15.71 -22.58
CA SER A 198 14.91 -14.89 -23.63
C SER A 198 13.38 -14.95 -23.55
N LEU A 199 12.80 -16.15 -23.37
CA LEU A 199 11.37 -16.33 -23.17
C LEU A 199 10.89 -15.68 -21.87
N CYS A 200 11.68 -15.78 -20.80
CA CYS A 200 11.40 -15.16 -19.50
C CYS A 200 11.32 -13.62 -19.61
N ALA A 201 12.26 -12.99 -20.33
CA ALA A 201 12.26 -11.55 -20.54
C ALA A 201 11.01 -11.08 -21.31
N ILE A 202 10.66 -11.77 -22.39
CA ILE A 202 9.46 -11.46 -23.19
C ILE A 202 8.20 -11.64 -22.34
N ALA A 203 8.07 -12.77 -21.64
CA ALA A 203 6.93 -13.05 -20.79
C ALA A 203 6.78 -12.04 -19.65
N GLY A 204 7.89 -11.58 -19.05
CA GLY A 204 7.90 -10.55 -18.01
C GLY A 204 7.33 -9.22 -18.49
N VAL A 205 7.82 -8.73 -19.64
CA VAL A 205 7.32 -7.50 -20.27
C VAL A 205 5.82 -7.60 -20.55
N LEU A 206 5.36 -8.72 -21.13
CA LEU A 206 3.94 -8.93 -21.42
C LEU A 206 3.10 -9.00 -20.13
N THR A 207 3.63 -9.64 -19.08
CA THR A 207 2.94 -9.77 -17.78
C THR A 207 2.72 -8.41 -17.13
N ILE A 208 3.69 -7.50 -17.22
CA ILE A 208 3.57 -6.14 -16.66
C ILE A 208 2.72 -5.24 -17.57
N ALA A 209 2.82 -5.40 -18.90
CA ALA A 209 2.14 -4.56 -19.87
C ALA A 209 0.61 -4.67 -19.84
N LEU A 210 0.04 -5.77 -19.33
CA LEU A 210 -1.42 -5.94 -19.32
C LEU A 210 -2.11 -5.23 -18.13
N PRO A 211 -1.67 -5.38 -16.86
CA PRO A 211 -2.40 -4.81 -15.72
C PRO A 211 -2.05 -3.33 -15.48
N VAL A 212 -0.83 -2.90 -15.82
CA VAL A 212 -0.36 -1.52 -15.54
C VAL A 212 -1.22 -0.47 -16.26
N PRO A 213 -1.55 -0.57 -17.56
CA PRO A 213 -2.42 0.39 -18.22
C PRO A 213 -3.81 0.51 -17.59
N VAL A 214 -4.35 -0.60 -17.06
CA VAL A 214 -5.65 -0.59 -16.36
C VAL A 214 -5.53 0.17 -15.04
N ILE A 215 -4.46 -0.05 -14.27
CA ILE A 215 -4.19 0.70 -13.03
C ILE A 215 -4.00 2.20 -13.35
N VAL A 216 -3.27 2.53 -14.42
CA VAL A 216 -3.06 3.92 -14.87
C VAL A 216 -4.37 4.56 -15.34
N SER A 217 -5.23 3.82 -16.03
CA SER A 217 -6.55 4.30 -16.43
C SER A 217 -7.42 4.63 -15.21
N ASN A 218 -7.42 3.74 -14.20
CA ASN A 218 -8.10 4.01 -12.93
C ASN A 218 -7.48 5.21 -12.20
N PHE A 219 -6.16 5.39 -12.26
CA PHE A 219 -5.49 6.57 -11.68
C PHE A 219 -6.00 7.85 -12.34
N ASN A 220 -5.99 7.91 -13.67
CA ASN A 220 -6.47 9.06 -14.43
C ASN A 220 -7.95 9.35 -14.13
N TYR A 221 -8.79 8.31 -14.02
CA TYR A 221 -10.19 8.47 -13.65
C TYR A 221 -10.35 9.15 -12.28
N PHE A 222 -9.70 8.64 -11.23
CA PHE A 222 -9.81 9.25 -9.90
C PHE A 222 -9.15 10.63 -9.82
N TYR A 223 -8.08 10.85 -10.59
CA TYR A 223 -7.39 12.12 -10.67
C TYR A 223 -8.26 13.22 -11.28
N HIS A 224 -8.86 12.97 -12.45
CA HIS A 224 -9.75 13.93 -13.11
C HIS A 224 -11.02 14.15 -12.31
N ARG A 225 -11.63 13.09 -11.77
CA ARG A 225 -12.84 13.22 -10.94
C ARG A 225 -12.63 14.13 -9.73
N GLU A 226 -11.50 14.00 -9.03
CA GLU A 226 -11.19 14.88 -7.88
C GLU A 226 -10.90 16.32 -8.34
N THR A 227 -10.21 16.49 -9.48
CA THR A 227 -9.86 17.83 -10.00
C THR A 227 -11.10 18.59 -10.52
N GLU A 228 -11.94 17.93 -11.31
CA GLU A 228 -13.19 18.52 -11.84
C GLU A 228 -14.21 18.80 -10.73
N GLY A 229 -14.28 17.93 -9.71
CA GLY A 229 -15.13 18.15 -8.55
C GLY A 229 -14.72 19.40 -7.75
N GLU A 230 -13.43 19.69 -7.66
CA GLU A 230 -12.92 20.91 -7.02
C GLU A 230 -13.26 22.17 -7.83
N GLU A 231 -13.13 22.12 -9.16
CA GLU A 231 -13.49 23.24 -10.05
C GLU A 231 -14.98 23.57 -10.00
N GLN A 232 -15.85 22.55 -10.01
CA GLN A 232 -17.31 22.74 -9.89
C GLN A 232 -17.70 23.32 -8.53
N ALA A 233 -17.08 22.84 -7.44
CA ALA A 233 -17.32 23.38 -6.10
C ALA A 233 -16.88 24.85 -5.99
N GLN A 234 -15.76 25.22 -6.63
CA GLN A 234 -15.32 26.62 -6.70
C GLN A 234 -16.30 27.48 -7.51
N PHE A 235 -16.75 27.02 -8.67
CA PHE A 235 -17.72 27.76 -9.49
C PHE A 235 -19.03 27.99 -8.75
N LEU A 236 -19.59 26.96 -8.11
CA LEU A 236 -20.81 27.08 -7.31
C LEU A 236 -20.66 28.06 -6.14
N ASN A 237 -19.51 28.04 -5.45
CA ASN A 237 -19.23 28.98 -4.36
C ASN A 237 -19.14 30.44 -4.86
N VAL A 238 -18.50 30.68 -6.01
CA VAL A 238 -18.41 32.02 -6.61
C VAL A 238 -19.78 32.50 -7.11
N SER A 239 -20.56 31.65 -7.76
CA SER A 239 -21.92 31.98 -8.19
C SER A 239 -22.84 32.27 -7.00
N GLN A 240 -22.76 31.52 -5.90
CA GLN A 240 -23.51 31.80 -4.68
C GLN A 240 -23.12 33.14 -4.04
N GLN A 241 -21.82 33.48 -4.00
CA GLN A 241 -21.36 34.77 -3.49
C GLN A 241 -21.85 35.95 -4.34
N ASN A 242 -21.84 35.80 -5.67
CA ASN A 242 -22.36 36.83 -6.58
C ASN A 242 -23.88 37.01 -6.42
N LEU A 243 -24.65 35.93 -6.30
CA LEU A 243 -26.09 35.98 -6.08
C LEU A 243 -26.46 36.59 -4.71
N ALA A 244 -25.69 36.27 -3.65
CA ALA A 244 -25.85 36.90 -2.34
C ALA A 244 -25.52 38.40 -2.33
N SER A 245 -24.62 38.85 -3.22
CA SER A 245 -24.25 40.26 -3.39
C SER A 245 -25.33 41.06 -4.13
N GLU A 246 -25.98 40.46 -5.14
CA GLU A 246 -27.08 41.09 -5.89
C GLU A 246 -28.40 41.15 -5.09
N THR A 247 -28.61 40.23 -4.15
CA THR A 247 -29.84 40.15 -3.34
C THR A 247 -29.97 41.32 -2.33
N ASN A 248 -28.89 42.08 -2.08
CA ASN A 248 -28.97 43.32 -1.29
C ASN A 248 -29.51 44.54 -2.07
N SER A 249 -29.72 44.42 -3.39
CA SER A 249 -30.25 45.49 -4.24
C SER A 249 -31.76 45.35 -4.56
N SER A 250 -32.34 44.16 -4.43
CA SER A 250 -33.75 43.96 -4.78
C SER A 250 -34.44 42.89 -3.94
N ARG A 251 -35.16 43.34 -2.91
CA ARG A 251 -36.25 42.56 -2.31
C ARG A 251 -37.37 42.40 -3.34
N ARG A 252 -37.49 41.24 -3.99
CA ARG A 252 -38.78 40.60 -4.33
C ARG A 252 -38.61 39.21 -4.96
N SER A 253 -39.12 38.20 -4.25
CA SER A 253 -39.67 36.91 -4.70
C SER A 253 -38.93 36.08 -5.77
N SER A 254 -38.38 34.92 -5.38
CA SER A 254 -38.94 33.59 -5.73
C SER A 254 -38.02 32.42 -5.31
N SER A 255 -38.68 31.37 -4.79
CA SER A 255 -38.25 29.97 -4.56
C SER A 255 -36.79 29.65 -4.20
N VAL A 256 -36.61 29.34 -2.92
CA VAL A 256 -35.49 28.58 -2.36
C VAL A 256 -35.52 27.15 -2.92
N VAL A 257 -34.56 26.77 -3.75
CA VAL A 257 -34.27 25.36 -4.07
C VAL A 257 -33.36 24.83 -2.96
N SER A 258 -33.89 23.86 -2.21
CA SER A 258 -33.32 23.36 -0.96
C SER A 258 -32.21 22.34 -1.20
N LYS A 259 -31.26 22.35 -0.27
CA LYS A 259 -30.03 21.57 -0.15
C LYS A 259 -30.23 20.04 0.05
N SER A 260 -31.41 19.49 -0.27
CA SER A 260 -31.74 18.08 0.00
C SER A 260 -31.38 17.11 -1.12
N GLU A 261 -31.08 17.59 -2.33
CA GLU A 261 -30.87 16.72 -3.50
C GLU A 261 -29.47 16.07 -3.58
N TYR A 262 -28.55 16.44 -2.69
CA TYR A 262 -27.17 15.91 -2.69
C TYR A 262 -26.94 14.72 -1.75
N MET A 263 -27.94 14.31 -0.95
CA MET A 263 -27.82 13.12 -0.10
C MET A 263 -28.43 11.86 -0.74
N GLU A 264 -29.24 12.01 -1.79
CA GLU A 264 -29.83 10.86 -2.53
C GLU A 264 -28.87 10.26 -3.57
N ILE A 265 -27.87 11.02 -4.05
CA ILE A 265 -26.93 10.53 -5.08
C ILE A 265 -25.90 9.54 -4.50
N ASP A 266 -25.56 9.62 -3.21
CA ASP A 266 -24.56 8.74 -2.58
C ASP A 266 -25.15 7.38 -2.14
N GLU A 267 -26.46 7.31 -1.87
CA GLU A 267 -27.15 6.03 -1.57
C GLU A 267 -27.60 5.31 -2.85
N ASP A 268 -28.11 6.02 -3.87
CA ASP A 268 -28.53 5.37 -5.13
C ASP A 268 -27.34 4.84 -5.95
N MET A 269 -26.15 5.47 -5.87
CA MET A 269 -24.98 4.98 -6.62
C MET A 269 -24.27 3.79 -5.95
N ASN A 270 -24.31 3.70 -4.60
CA ASN A 270 -23.87 2.50 -3.89
C ASN A 270 -24.79 1.30 -4.17
N ASN A 271 -26.11 1.53 -4.20
CA ASN A 271 -27.07 0.51 -4.61
C ASN A 271 -26.91 0.10 -6.08
N SER A 272 -26.54 1.03 -6.96
CA SER A 272 -26.30 0.73 -8.38
C SER A 272 -25.01 -0.07 -8.59
N ILE A 273 -23.93 0.21 -7.85
CA ILE A 273 -22.68 -0.56 -7.88
C ILE A 273 -22.87 -1.98 -7.33
N ASP A 274 -23.64 -2.15 -6.24
CA ASP A 274 -23.94 -3.48 -5.70
C ASP A 274 -24.88 -4.28 -6.63
N ASN A 275 -25.86 -3.63 -7.27
CA ASN A 275 -26.70 -4.26 -8.30
C ASN A 275 -25.92 -4.67 -9.55
N PHE A 276 -24.96 -3.84 -10.01
CA PHE A 276 -24.08 -4.19 -11.14
C PHE A 276 -23.15 -5.35 -10.80
N ARG A 277 -22.76 -5.48 -9.54
CA ARG A 277 -21.92 -6.58 -9.03
C ARG A 277 -22.73 -7.87 -8.89
N GLU A 278 -24.00 -7.80 -8.45
CA GLU A 278 -24.91 -8.95 -8.36
C GLU A 278 -25.34 -9.46 -9.75
N ALA A 279 -25.59 -8.56 -10.72
CA ALA A 279 -25.92 -8.94 -12.10
C ALA A 279 -24.75 -9.66 -12.81
N ASN A 280 -23.51 -9.23 -12.57
CA ASN A 280 -22.32 -9.90 -13.12
C ASN A 280 -22.05 -11.26 -12.43
N LEU A 281 -22.35 -11.41 -11.14
CA LEU A 281 -22.28 -12.69 -10.43
C LEU A 281 -23.35 -13.69 -10.92
N ARG A 282 -24.58 -13.24 -11.21
CA ARG A 282 -25.63 -14.09 -11.78
C ARG A 282 -25.32 -14.50 -13.23
N THR A 283 -24.74 -13.61 -14.02
CA THR A 283 -24.37 -13.91 -15.42
C THR A 283 -23.19 -14.90 -15.49
N ALA A 284 -22.26 -14.84 -14.54
CA ALA A 284 -21.15 -15.80 -14.44
C ALA A 284 -21.59 -17.22 -14.02
N ASN A 285 -22.69 -17.36 -13.28
CA ASN A 285 -23.24 -18.67 -12.88
C ASN A 285 -24.09 -19.35 -13.97
N CYS A 286 -24.38 -18.66 -15.09
CA CYS A 286 -25.19 -19.20 -16.19
C CYS A 286 -24.38 -19.76 -17.36
N MET A 287 -23.04 -19.80 -17.27
CA MET A 287 -22.17 -20.26 -18.36
C MET A 287 -21.27 -21.44 -17.95
N ALA A 288 -21.86 -22.63 -17.86
CA ALA A 288 -21.32 -23.94 -18.31
C ALA A 288 -22.19 -25.11 -17.81
N PRO A 289 -22.20 -26.29 -18.47
CA PRO A 289 -22.55 -26.56 -19.86
C PRO A 289 -23.74 -27.56 -19.94
N SER A 290 -24.61 -27.46 -20.96
CA SER A 290 -25.59 -28.52 -21.23
C SER A 290 -25.64 -28.90 -22.72
N GLN A 291 -25.48 -30.20 -22.92
CA GLN A 291 -25.42 -30.95 -24.17
C GLN A 291 -26.68 -30.85 -25.05
N ASN A 292 -26.47 -31.13 -26.34
CA ASN A 292 -27.38 -31.73 -27.34
C ASN A 292 -28.78 -31.11 -27.58
N CYS A 293 -29.04 -30.70 -28.82
CA CYS A 293 -29.94 -31.45 -29.71
C CYS A 293 -29.98 -30.92 -31.15
N VAL A 294 -30.16 -31.88 -32.04
CA VAL A 294 -30.24 -31.88 -33.50
C VAL A 294 -31.40 -31.05 -34.05
N SER A 295 -31.21 -30.36 -35.18
CA SER A 295 -32.17 -30.45 -36.28
C SER A 295 -31.58 -30.08 -37.65
N LYS A 296 -31.51 -31.10 -38.51
CA LYS A 296 -31.36 -30.98 -39.97
C LYS A 296 -32.58 -30.26 -40.56
N GLY A 297 -32.37 -29.34 -41.49
CA GLY A 297 -33.44 -28.94 -42.39
C GLY A 297 -33.17 -27.70 -43.22
N LYS A 298 -32.90 -27.94 -44.51
CA LYS A 298 -33.10 -27.02 -45.65
C LYS A 298 -32.30 -25.71 -45.67
N LEU A 299 -31.31 -25.66 -46.55
CA LEU A 299 -31.33 -24.67 -47.63
C LEU A 299 -30.41 -25.14 -48.77
N LEU A 300 -31.04 -25.57 -49.86
CA LEU A 300 -30.44 -25.88 -51.14
C LEU A 300 -31.36 -25.19 -52.15
N THR A 301 -30.92 -24.07 -52.72
CA THR A 301 -31.34 -23.51 -54.02
C THR A 301 -30.74 -22.11 -54.21
N ASP A 302 -30.02 -21.97 -55.33
CA ASP A 302 -29.89 -20.81 -56.24
C ASP A 302 -29.25 -19.53 -55.66
N VAL A 303 -28.16 -18.94 -56.19
CA VAL A 303 -27.59 -18.81 -57.55
C VAL A 303 -26.07 -18.69 -57.44
#